data_AF-A0A7I7TCL0-F1
#
_entry.id   AF-A0A7I7TCL0-F1
#
_cell.length_a   1.000
_cell.length_b   1.000
_cell.length_c   1.000
_cell.angle_alpha   90.00
_cell.angle_beta   90.00
_cell.angle_gamma   90.00
#
_symmetry.space_group_name_H-M   'P 1'
#
loop_
_entity.id
_entity.type
_entity.pdbx_description
1 polymer ?
#
loop_
_entity_poly.entity_id
_entity_poly.type
_entity_poly.pdbx_seq_one_letter_code
_entity_poly.pdbx_strand_id
1 'polypeptide(L)' 'MVATNADRARANADTLEKYSPPDPVKAAIEHFVTTVGAQPTDADLDTNRNQITDWLKQICPNLT' A
#
# COMPACT_ATOMS: atom_id res chain seq x y z
N MET A 1 -4.44 1.93 -7.74
CA MET A 1 -5.67 1.14 -7.99
C MET A 1 -6.60 1.36 -6.81
N VAL A 2 -7.81 1.85 -7.05
CA VAL A 2 -8.88 1.77 -6.05
C VAL A 2 -9.33 0.31 -6.02
N ALA A 3 -9.29 -0.35 -4.87
CA ALA A 3 -9.90 -1.66 -4.76
C ALA A 3 -11.42 -1.44 -4.75
N THR A 4 -12.18 -2.24 -5.48
CA THR A 4 -13.65 -2.14 -5.45
C THR A 4 -14.27 -3.07 -4.40
N ASN A 5 -13.44 -3.86 -3.70
CA ASN A 5 -13.84 -4.80 -2.67
C ASN A 5 -12.72 -4.92 -1.61
N ALA A 6 -13.09 -4.91 -0.33
CA ALA A 6 -12.21 -5.11 0.82
C ALA A 6 -11.42 -6.43 0.73
N ASP A 7 -12.02 -7.50 0.21
CA ASP A 7 -11.32 -8.79 0.02
C ASP A 7 -10.13 -8.67 -0.92
N ARG A 8 -10.29 -7.88 -2.00
CA ARG A 8 -9.20 -7.62 -2.95
C ARG A 8 -8.14 -6.72 -2.35
N ALA A 9 -8.53 -5.74 -1.52
CA ALA A 9 -7.58 -4.90 -0.81
C ALA A 9 -6.72 -5.73 0.15
N ARG A 10 -7.34 -6.63 0.92
CA ARG A 10 -6.67 -7.57 1.83
C ARG A 10 -5.73 -8.52 1.06
N ALA A 11 -6.20 -9.15 -0.02
CA ALA A 11 -5.34 -10.05 -0.82
C ALA A 11 -4.09 -9.35 -1.41
N ASN A 12 -4.23 -8.06 -1.79
CA ASN A 12 -3.11 -7.26 -2.25
C ASN A 12 -2.14 -6.95 -1.09
N ALA A 13 -2.66 -6.61 0.09
CA ALA A 13 -1.85 -6.39 1.30
C ALA A 13 -1.08 -7.66 1.68
N ASP A 14 -1.75 -8.82 1.75
CA ASP A 14 -1.12 -10.11 2.04
C ASP A 14 0.02 -10.43 1.06
N THR A 15 -0.09 -9.99 -0.19
CA THR A 15 0.98 -10.16 -1.18
C THR A 15 2.18 -9.26 -0.88
N LEU A 16 1.96 -8.00 -0.51
CA LEU A 16 3.02 -7.07 -0.13
C LEU A 16 3.69 -7.48 1.19
N GLU A 17 2.94 -7.97 2.15
CA GLU A 17 3.45 -8.36 3.47
C GLU A 17 4.43 -9.54 3.42
N LYS A 18 4.34 -10.40 2.39
CA LYS A 18 5.33 -11.48 2.15
C LYS A 18 6.75 -10.97 1.95
N TYR A 19 6.91 -9.70 1.55
CA TYR A 19 8.21 -9.07 1.37
C TYR A 19 8.74 -8.40 2.64
N SER A 20 8.10 -8.66 3.79
CA SER A 20 8.49 -8.11 5.10
C SER A 20 8.68 -6.58 5.09
N PRO A 21 7.66 -5.80 4.70
CA PRO A 21 7.72 -4.34 4.75
C PRO A 21 8.03 -3.86 6.18
N PRO A 22 8.77 -2.75 6.34
CA PRO A 22 8.98 -2.14 7.64
C PRO A 22 7.66 -1.57 8.19
N ASP A 23 7.57 -1.38 9.51
CA ASP A 23 6.32 -1.01 10.20
C ASP A 23 5.60 0.23 9.62
N PRO A 24 6.29 1.32 9.22
CA PRO A 24 5.61 2.46 8.59
C PRO A 24 4.91 2.09 7.28
N VAL A 25 5.51 1.19 6.50
CA VAL A 25 4.95 0.74 5.21
C VAL A 25 3.78 -0.22 5.45
N LYS A 26 3.86 -1.09 6.45
CA LYS A 26 2.72 -1.92 6.88
C LYS A 26 1.52 -1.07 7.28
N ALA A 27 1.75 -0.01 8.06
CA ALA A 27 0.68 0.91 8.46
C ALA A 27 0.02 1.57 7.24
N ALA A 28 0.81 2.03 6.27
CA ALA A 28 0.30 2.59 5.02
C ALA A 28 -0.51 1.57 4.19
N ILE A 29 -0.06 0.31 4.13
CA ILE A 29 -0.77 -0.78 3.44
C ILE A 29 -2.12 -1.05 4.14
N GLU A 30 -2.13 -1.22 5.47
CA GLU A 30 -3.35 -1.48 6.24
C GLU A 30 -4.34 -0.32 6.20
N HIS A 31 -3.86 0.93 6.12
CA HIS A 31 -4.71 2.09 5.86
C HIS A 31 -5.48 1.93 4.55
N PHE A 32 -4.78 1.57 3.47
CA PHE A 32 -5.43 1.29 2.19
C PHE A 32 -6.28 0.02 2.19
N VAL A 33 -6.05 -0.96 3.06
CA VAL A 33 -7.01 -2.06 3.22
C VAL A 33 -8.31 -1.55 3.82
N THR A 34 -8.21 -0.72 4.86
CA THR A 34 -9.35 -0.17 5.59
C THR A 34 -10.20 0.77 4.74
N THR A 35 -9.56 1.58 3.90
CA THR A 35 -10.25 2.49 2.97
C THR A 35 -10.66 1.83 1.66
N VAL A 36 -10.43 0.52 1.51
CA VAL A 36 -10.70 -0.25 0.29
C VAL A 36 -9.94 0.33 -0.91
N GLY A 37 -8.69 0.69 -0.69
CA GLY A 37 -7.74 1.21 -1.66
C GLY A 37 -7.48 2.71 -1.53
N ALA A 38 -6.64 3.22 -2.41
CA ALA A 38 -6.25 4.62 -2.46
C ALA A 38 -7.43 5.53 -2.86
N GLN A 39 -8.23 5.98 -1.90
CA GLN A 39 -9.39 6.84 -2.14
C GLN A 39 -8.94 8.28 -2.47
N PRO A 40 -9.53 8.95 -3.48
CA PRO A 40 -9.15 10.31 -3.85
C PRO A 40 -9.38 11.36 -2.75
N THR A 41 -10.29 11.07 -1.81
CA THR A 41 -10.65 11.96 -0.69
C THR A 41 -9.86 11.67 0.58
N ASP A 42 -8.93 10.73 0.54
CA ASP A 42 -8.10 10.34 1.68
C ASP A 42 -7.00 11.37 1.89
N ALA A 43 -6.99 12.01 3.07
CA ALA A 43 -6.01 13.04 3.42
C ALA A 43 -4.58 12.48 3.49
N ASP A 44 -4.44 11.18 3.78
CA ASP A 44 -3.16 10.50 3.92
C ASP A 44 -2.73 9.79 2.63
N LEU A 45 -3.48 9.96 1.54
CA LEU A 45 -3.26 9.29 0.26
C LEU A 45 -1.81 9.41 -0.23
N ASP A 46 -1.32 10.64 -0.37
CA ASP A 46 0.00 10.90 -0.94
C ASP A 46 1.11 10.41 0.00
N THR A 47 0.95 10.62 1.31
CA THR A 47 1.90 10.15 2.33
C THR A 47 2.05 8.64 2.30
N ASN A 48 0.93 7.91 2.40
CA ASN A 48 0.92 6.44 2.41
C ASN A 48 1.41 5.86 1.07
N ARG A 49 1.03 6.49 -0.05
CA ARG A 49 1.50 6.07 -1.38
C ARG A 49 3.00 6.27 -1.54
N ASN A 50 3.54 7.39 -1.07
CA ASN A 50 4.98 7.68 -1.16
C ASN A 50 5.78 6.70 -0.31
N GLN A 51 5.35 6.41 0.93
CA GLN A 51 5.98 5.40 1.78
C GLN A 51 6.06 4.02 1.10
N ILE A 52 4.96 3.55 0.52
CA ILE A 52 4.93 2.28 -0.21
C ILE A 52 5.83 2.34 -1.46
N THR A 53 5.77 3.44 -2.22
CA THR A 53 6.55 3.60 -3.46
C THR A 53 8.05 3.62 -3.19
N ASP A 54 8.50 4.36 -2.17
CA ASP A 54 9.90 4.47 -1.82
C ASP A 54 10.45 3.15 -1.30
N TRP A 55 9.66 2.41 -0.52
CA TRP A 55 10.00 1.04 -0.15
C TRP A 55 10.07 0.10 -1.35
N LEU A 56 9.09 0.15 -2.26
CA LEU A 56 9.10 -0.68 -3.47
C LEU A 56 10.33 -0.41 -4.33
N LYS A 57 10.79 0.84 -4.45
CA LYS A 57 12.04 1.18 -5.17
C LYS A 57 13.28 0.57 -4.52
N GLN A 58 13.30 0.40 -3.20
CA GLN A 58 14.43 -0.23 -2.50
C GLN A 58 14.51 -1.74 -2.80
N ILE A 59 13.36 -2.42 -2.89
CA ILE A 59 13.32 -3.88 -3.13
C ILE A 59 13.22 -4.25 -4.62
N CYS A 60 12.76 -3.32 -5.47
CA CYS A 60 12.62 -3.45 -6.91
C CYS A 60 13.39 -2.31 -7.60
N PRO A 61 14.71 -2.45 -7.83
CA PRO A 61 15.56 -1.37 -8.36
C PRO A 61 15.17 -0.89 -9.77
N ASN A 62 14.44 -1.72 -10.52
CA ASN A 62 13.97 -1.44 -11.88
C ASN A 62 12.53 -0.89 -11.91
N LEU A 63 11.97 -0.51 -10.77
CA LEU A 63 10.66 0.12 -10.70
C LEU A 63 10.74 1.54 -11.26
N THR A 64 10.53 1.67 -12.57
CA THR A 64 10.48 2.94 -13.32
C THR A 64 9.08 3.52 -13.37
#